data_AF-U2D345-F1
#
_entry.id   AF-U2D345-F1
#
_cell.length_a   1.000
_cell.length_b   1.000
_cell.length_c   1.000
_cell.angle_alpha   90.00
_cell.angle_beta   90.00
_cell.angle_gamma   90.00
#
_symmetry.space_group_name_H-M   'P 1'
#
loop_
_entity.id
_entity.type
_entity.pdbx_description
1 polymer ?
#
loop_
_entity_poly.entity_id
_entity_poly.type
_entity_poly.pdbx_seq_one_letter_code
_entity_poly.pdbx_strand_id
1 'polypeptide(L)'
;MFVERTIIQYQRAFNSIIDRLKSNEAVLAVMVFGSMVTGDLWDESDIDLFVILDKKIENIKNIYTEEKHIPVHIKLMSKSKFIQLYEEDLRGGFMHRMFSSSRLVFSKDMEITIKYDSGRYYPDLDRERWNMVYLGKVLKSIDICKKYLSNDGVYTAYGAAVKCVENYARLHVNYSGYMISKDAMTMAMNLNDSFKRCVDELFFYKQDTAKAIGAAVEYIEGSIDENIRNTASILINYMREKDCFLSTEDIKNDKLFVNYDIALEDILNKLWEKNIIKKDSRDYKTEDGKVLFKENVYFI
;
A
#
# COMPACT_ATOMS: atom_id res chain seq x y z
N MET A 1 8.77 -28.59 21.71
CA MET A 1 7.47 -29.19 21.35
C MET A 1 6.52 -28.03 21.21
N PHE A 2 6.20 -27.63 19.98
CA PHE A 2 5.27 -26.53 19.72
C PHE A 2 3.88 -26.97 20.18
N VAL A 3 3.23 -26.14 20.99
CA VAL A 3 1.85 -26.40 21.42
C VAL A 3 0.96 -25.92 20.28
N GLU A 4 0.37 -26.86 19.55
CA GLU A 4 -0.58 -26.58 18.47
C GLU A 4 -1.82 -25.89 19.08
N ARG A 5 -2.15 -24.70 18.59
CA ARG A 5 -3.26 -23.87 19.09
C ARG A 5 -4.42 -23.94 18.11
N THR A 6 -5.53 -24.44 18.60
CA THR A 6 -6.77 -24.54 17.82
C THR A 6 -7.46 -23.19 17.68
N ILE A 7 -8.21 -23.01 16.59
CA ILE A 7 -9.10 -21.85 16.36
C ILE A 7 -10.05 -21.63 17.56
N ILE A 8 -10.50 -22.72 18.21
CA ILE A 8 -11.36 -22.66 19.40
C ILE A 8 -10.66 -21.97 20.58
N GLN A 9 -9.35 -22.20 20.78
CA GLN A 9 -8.58 -21.52 21.84
C GLN A 9 -8.48 -20.02 21.57
N TYR A 10 -8.20 -19.61 20.32
CA TYR A 10 -8.21 -18.21 19.91
C TYR A 10 -9.56 -17.54 20.15
N GLN A 11 -10.67 -18.19 19.75
CA GLN A 11 -12.02 -17.68 19.99
C GLN A 11 -12.33 -17.54 21.50
N ARG A 12 -11.91 -18.51 22.32
CA ARG A 12 -12.10 -18.46 23.78
C ARG A 12 -11.29 -17.36 24.45
N ALA A 13 -10.07 -17.10 24.00
CA ALA A 13 -9.23 -16.01 24.48
C ALA A 13 -9.83 -14.66 24.04
N PHE A 14 -10.16 -14.51 22.77
CA PHE A 14 -10.81 -13.33 22.21
C PHE A 14 -12.09 -12.96 22.98
N ASN A 15 -13.03 -13.90 23.13
CA ASN A 15 -14.28 -13.62 23.85
C ASN A 15 -14.04 -13.20 25.30
N SER A 16 -13.08 -13.83 26.00
CA SER A 16 -12.67 -13.46 27.36
C SER A 16 -12.24 -11.99 27.46
N ILE A 17 -11.41 -11.55 26.52
CA ILE A 17 -10.91 -10.17 26.45
C ILE A 17 -12.07 -9.22 26.14
N ILE A 18 -12.88 -9.54 25.14
CA ILE A 18 -13.99 -8.69 24.71
C ILE A 18 -15.02 -8.52 25.81
N ASP A 19 -15.37 -9.58 26.56
CA ASP A 19 -16.31 -9.48 27.67
C ASP A 19 -15.78 -8.56 28.78
N ARG A 20 -14.50 -8.71 29.13
CA ARG A 20 -13.81 -7.83 30.09
C ARG A 20 -13.79 -6.37 29.64
N LEU A 21 -13.49 -6.11 28.36
CA LEU A 21 -13.44 -4.76 27.79
C LEU A 21 -14.83 -4.14 27.66
N LYS A 22 -15.85 -4.90 27.23
CA LYS A 22 -17.24 -4.44 27.15
C LYS A 22 -17.77 -4.00 28.50
N SER A 23 -17.41 -4.72 29.56
CA SER A 23 -17.87 -4.45 30.93
C SER A 23 -17.20 -3.23 31.57
N ASN A 24 -16.11 -2.72 30.98
CA ASN A 24 -15.38 -1.57 31.50
C ASN A 24 -15.95 -0.25 30.93
N GLU A 25 -16.43 0.64 31.80
CA GLU A 25 -17.03 1.92 31.42
C GLU A 25 -16.05 2.87 30.73
N ALA A 26 -14.75 2.81 31.06
CA ALA A 26 -13.75 3.65 30.43
C ALA A 26 -13.41 3.22 29.00
N VAL A 27 -13.83 2.03 28.56
CA VAL A 27 -13.62 1.54 27.20
C VAL A 27 -14.78 1.97 26.33
N LEU A 28 -14.49 2.81 25.33
CA LEU A 28 -15.46 3.34 24.39
C LEU A 28 -15.70 2.38 23.23
N ALA A 29 -14.63 1.85 22.65
CA ALA A 29 -14.74 0.97 21.49
C ALA A 29 -13.56 0.00 21.38
N VAL A 30 -13.81 -1.13 20.73
CA VAL A 30 -12.78 -2.13 20.42
C VAL A 30 -12.93 -2.57 18.97
N MET A 31 -11.82 -2.57 18.26
CA MET A 31 -11.71 -3.13 16.91
C MET A 31 -10.71 -4.28 16.94
N VAL A 32 -10.97 -5.32 16.15
CA VAL A 32 -10.04 -6.42 15.92
C VAL A 32 -9.47 -6.29 14.51
N PHE A 33 -8.20 -6.58 14.34
CA PHE A 33 -7.53 -6.58 13.03
C PHE A 33 -6.60 -7.79 12.90
N GLY A 34 -5.93 -7.92 11.76
CA GLY A 34 -5.01 -9.04 11.51
C GLY A 34 -5.74 -10.38 11.37
N SER A 35 -5.07 -11.46 11.78
CA SER A 35 -5.47 -12.84 11.44
C SER A 35 -6.82 -13.27 12.01
N MET A 36 -7.26 -12.63 13.09
CA MET A 36 -8.61 -12.83 13.65
C MET A 36 -9.73 -12.36 12.71
N VAL A 37 -9.45 -11.41 11.81
CA VAL A 37 -10.41 -10.90 10.81
C VAL A 37 -10.32 -11.68 9.51
N THR A 38 -9.11 -11.96 9.04
CA THR A 38 -8.86 -12.67 7.77
C THR A 38 -9.08 -14.17 7.86
N GLY A 39 -9.04 -14.75 9.06
CA GLY A 39 -9.31 -16.18 9.29
C GLY A 39 -8.11 -17.10 9.03
N ASP A 40 -6.94 -16.55 8.75
CA ASP A 40 -5.66 -17.22 8.49
C ASP A 40 -4.86 -17.45 9.79
N LEU A 41 -5.54 -17.80 10.89
CA LEU A 41 -4.90 -18.06 12.17
C LEU A 41 -3.96 -19.27 12.10
N TRP A 42 -2.79 -19.13 12.68
CA TRP A 42 -1.79 -20.18 12.89
C TRP A 42 -1.18 -20.08 14.30
N ASP A 43 -0.41 -21.09 14.73
CA ASP A 43 0.02 -21.26 16.12
C ASP A 43 0.76 -20.05 16.73
N GLU A 44 1.50 -19.28 15.94
CA GLU A 44 2.21 -18.09 16.40
C GLU A 44 1.43 -16.78 16.16
N SER A 45 0.15 -16.86 15.79
CA SER A 45 -0.68 -15.67 15.62
C SER A 45 -0.93 -14.98 16.96
N ASP A 46 -0.94 -13.64 16.91
CA ASP A 46 -1.41 -12.78 18.00
C ASP A 46 -2.89 -12.43 17.81
N ILE A 47 -3.58 -12.14 18.90
CA ILE A 47 -4.86 -11.41 18.86
C ILE A 47 -4.55 -9.91 18.83
N ASP A 48 -4.78 -9.28 17.69
CA ASP A 48 -4.52 -7.86 17.44
C ASP A 48 -5.78 -7.00 17.69
N LEU A 49 -5.69 -6.05 18.63
CA LEU A 49 -6.81 -5.18 19.01
C LEU A 49 -6.44 -3.70 18.98
N PHE A 50 -7.36 -2.87 18.48
CA PHE A 50 -7.41 -1.45 18.83
C PHE A 50 -8.37 -1.27 19.99
N VAL A 51 -7.93 -0.59 21.05
CA VAL A 51 -8.77 -0.28 22.20
C VAL A 51 -8.79 1.23 22.40
N ILE A 52 -10.00 1.80 22.35
CA ILE A 52 -10.21 3.24 22.47
C ILE A 52 -10.81 3.53 23.84
N LEU A 53 -10.12 4.36 24.63
CA LEU A 53 -10.54 4.74 25.97
C LEU A 53 -11.09 6.17 26.03
N ASP A 54 -12.00 6.39 26.98
CA ASP A 54 -12.45 7.70 27.44
C ASP A 54 -11.45 8.33 28.42
N LYS A 55 -10.18 8.38 28.01
CA LYS A 55 -9.10 8.98 28.79
C LYS A 55 -8.14 9.69 27.87
N LYS A 56 -7.51 10.74 28.37
CA LYS A 56 -6.42 11.41 27.67
C LYS A 56 -5.20 10.49 27.64
N ILE A 57 -4.81 10.12 26.43
CA ILE A 57 -3.57 9.39 26.12
C ILE A 57 -2.98 10.15 24.94
N GLU A 58 -1.78 10.71 25.11
CA GLU A 58 -1.11 11.54 24.10
C GLU A 58 -0.71 10.72 22.87
N ASN A 59 -0.13 9.54 23.09
CA ASN A 59 0.40 8.67 22.05
C ASN A 59 -0.22 7.28 22.09
N ILE A 60 -0.26 6.59 20.95
CA ILE A 60 -0.68 5.19 20.88
C ILE A 60 0.29 4.36 21.73
N LYS A 61 -0.24 3.56 22.65
CA LYS A 61 0.55 2.61 23.45
C LYS A 61 0.38 1.20 22.88
N ASN A 62 1.48 0.54 22.56
CA ASN A 62 1.47 -0.89 22.23
C ASN A 62 1.63 -1.68 23.54
N ILE A 63 0.66 -2.53 23.84
CA ILE A 63 0.65 -3.40 25.02
C ILE A 63 0.70 -4.84 24.50
N TYR A 64 1.70 -5.60 24.95
CA TYR A 64 1.84 -7.02 24.66
C TYR A 64 1.47 -7.79 25.93
N THR A 65 0.53 -8.71 25.81
CA THR A 65 0.02 -9.50 26.94
C THR A 65 -0.40 -10.88 26.46
N GLU A 66 -0.93 -11.69 27.38
CA GLU A 66 -1.38 -13.05 27.10
C GLU A 66 -2.77 -13.24 27.72
N GLU A 67 -3.68 -13.87 26.99
CA GLU A 67 -4.97 -14.31 27.50
C GLU A 67 -5.14 -15.79 27.20
N LYS A 68 -5.34 -16.62 28.23
CA LYS A 68 -5.51 -18.08 28.08
C LYS A 68 -4.41 -18.72 27.20
N HIS A 69 -3.16 -18.31 27.40
CA HIS A 69 -2.01 -18.80 26.62
C HIS A 69 -1.96 -18.40 25.15
N ILE A 70 -2.76 -17.41 24.77
CA ILE A 70 -2.74 -16.78 23.45
C ILE A 70 -2.13 -15.38 23.58
N PRO A 71 -1.08 -15.06 22.81
CA PRO A 71 -0.52 -13.72 22.74
C PRO A 71 -1.56 -12.70 22.27
N VAL A 72 -1.53 -11.52 22.85
CA VAL A 72 -2.44 -10.42 22.54
C VAL A 72 -1.63 -9.15 22.40
N HIS A 73 -1.82 -8.47 21.28
CA HIS A 73 -1.23 -7.17 21.02
C HIS A 73 -2.34 -6.12 20.96
N ILE A 74 -2.25 -5.13 21.85
CA ILE A 74 -3.24 -4.07 22.00
C ILE A 74 -2.60 -2.74 21.64
N LYS A 75 -3.18 -2.07 20.65
CA LYS A 75 -2.93 -0.66 20.34
C LYS A 75 -3.95 0.19 21.09
N LEU A 76 -3.53 0.69 22.25
CA LEU A 76 -4.36 1.51 23.13
C LEU A 76 -4.26 2.99 22.77
N MET A 77 -5.40 3.67 22.61
CA MET A 77 -5.43 5.09 22.30
C MET A 77 -6.63 5.81 22.94
N SER A 78 -6.57 7.13 22.97
CA SER A 78 -7.67 8.00 23.38
C SER A 78 -8.65 8.22 22.24
N LYS A 79 -9.90 8.60 22.55
CA LYS A 79 -10.87 9.05 21.54
C LYS A 79 -10.30 10.17 20.67
N SER A 80 -9.71 11.20 21.28
CA SER A 80 -9.13 12.33 20.55
C SER A 80 -8.04 11.88 19.58
N LYS A 81 -7.19 10.92 19.98
CA LYS A 81 -6.15 10.40 19.09
C LYS A 81 -6.75 9.60 17.92
N PHE A 82 -7.81 8.84 18.15
CA PHE A 82 -8.52 8.14 17.08
C PHE A 82 -9.10 9.13 16.05
N ILE A 83 -9.78 10.19 16.52
CA ILE A 83 -10.33 11.24 15.63
C ILE A 83 -9.21 11.97 14.88
N GLN A 84 -8.12 12.32 15.57
CA GLN A 84 -6.95 12.93 14.95
C GLN A 84 -6.36 12.03 13.84
N LEU A 85 -6.18 10.73 14.10
CA LEU A 85 -5.64 9.81 13.09
C LEU A 85 -6.56 9.67 11.88
N TYR A 86 -7.87 9.77 12.09
CA TYR A 86 -8.83 9.77 10.99
C TYR A 86 -8.73 11.04 10.13
N GLU A 87 -8.40 12.19 10.74
CA GLU A 87 -8.35 13.49 10.08
C GLU A 87 -6.98 13.80 9.47
N GLU A 88 -5.90 13.36 10.12
CA GLU A 88 -4.51 13.60 9.72
C GLU A 88 -3.91 12.49 8.86
N ASP A 89 -4.25 11.20 9.10
CA ASP A 89 -3.77 10.15 8.22
C ASP A 89 -4.50 10.33 6.90
N LEU A 90 -3.74 10.74 5.88
CA LEU A 90 -4.26 10.84 4.52
C LEU A 90 -5.00 9.55 4.24
N ARG A 91 -6.21 9.67 3.73
CA ARG A 91 -7.00 8.51 3.34
C ARG A 91 -6.13 7.61 2.45
N GLY A 92 -5.93 6.37 2.89
CA GLY A 92 -4.97 5.42 2.32
C GLY A 92 -3.58 5.34 2.96
N GLY A 93 -3.30 6.09 4.02
CA GLY A 93 -2.15 5.90 4.90
C GLY A 93 -2.16 4.55 5.60
N PHE A 94 -1.09 4.26 6.35
CA PHE A 94 -0.97 2.96 7.03
C PHE A 94 -2.08 2.74 8.07
N MET A 95 -2.45 3.78 8.83
CA MET A 95 -3.48 3.67 9.86
C MET A 95 -4.87 3.58 9.23
N HIS A 96 -5.15 4.35 8.19
CA HIS A 96 -6.39 4.26 7.42
C HIS A 96 -6.62 2.84 6.88
N ARG A 97 -5.59 2.21 6.30
CA ARG A 97 -5.68 0.81 5.82
C ARG A 97 -5.88 -0.18 6.97
N MET A 98 -5.20 0.01 8.10
CA MET A 98 -5.41 -0.82 9.30
C MET A 98 -6.84 -0.71 9.82
N PHE A 99 -7.41 0.50 9.90
CA PHE A 99 -8.80 0.68 10.32
C PHE A 99 -9.79 0.12 9.32
N SER A 100 -9.56 0.32 8.02
CA SER A 100 -10.43 -0.19 6.97
C SER A 100 -10.49 -1.72 6.92
N SER A 101 -9.36 -2.38 7.18
CA SER A 101 -9.26 -3.85 7.26
C SER A 101 -9.64 -4.43 8.63
N SER A 102 -9.87 -3.57 9.62
CA SER A 102 -10.32 -3.99 10.95
C SER A 102 -11.83 -4.23 10.98
N ARG A 103 -12.29 -4.98 11.99
CA ARG A 103 -13.70 -5.18 12.32
C ARG A 103 -14.02 -4.51 13.66
N LEU A 104 -14.99 -3.61 13.68
CA LEU A 104 -15.53 -3.06 14.92
C LEU A 104 -16.26 -4.16 15.69
N VAL A 105 -15.77 -4.48 16.88
CA VAL A 105 -16.33 -5.54 17.74
C VAL A 105 -17.47 -4.97 18.56
N PHE A 106 -17.27 -3.78 19.12
CA PHE A 106 -18.31 -2.97 19.74
C PHE A 106 -17.88 -1.50 19.80
N SER A 107 -18.86 -0.61 19.89
CA SER A 107 -18.69 0.80 20.22
C SER A 107 -19.82 1.26 21.13
N LYS A 108 -19.47 2.08 22.13
CA LYS A 108 -20.39 2.80 23.02
C LYS A 108 -20.46 4.29 22.67
N ASP A 109 -19.64 4.75 21.73
CA ASP A 109 -19.52 6.15 21.32
C ASP A 109 -19.94 6.30 19.85
N MET A 110 -20.92 7.17 19.61
CA MET A 110 -21.52 7.34 18.29
C MET A 110 -20.56 8.01 17.29
N GLU A 111 -19.68 8.90 17.75
CA GLU A 111 -18.72 9.59 16.88
C GLU A 111 -17.66 8.60 16.39
N ILE A 112 -17.18 7.72 17.27
CA ILE A 112 -16.27 6.62 16.87
C ILE A 112 -16.94 5.74 15.82
N THR A 113 -18.21 5.37 16.02
CA THR A 113 -18.96 4.54 15.06
C THR A 113 -19.08 5.22 13.70
N ILE A 114 -19.48 6.50 13.65
CA ILE A 114 -19.63 7.25 12.40
C ILE A 114 -18.30 7.35 11.65
N LYS A 115 -17.21 7.67 12.35
CA LYS A 115 -15.88 7.78 11.75
C LYS A 115 -15.36 6.42 11.27
N TYR A 116 -15.62 5.35 12.01
CA TYR A 116 -15.31 4.00 11.59
C TYR A 116 -16.06 3.60 10.31
N ASP A 117 -17.37 3.84 10.25
CA ASP A 117 -18.20 3.48 9.11
C ASP A 117 -17.87 4.31 7.86
N SER A 118 -17.60 5.61 8.02
CA SER A 118 -17.19 6.48 6.92
C SER A 118 -15.75 6.23 6.45
N GLY A 119 -14.85 5.82 7.35
CA GLY A 119 -13.45 5.50 7.04
C GLY A 119 -13.23 4.23 6.24
N ARG A 120 -14.27 3.39 6.09
CA ARG A 120 -14.22 2.20 5.22
C ARG A 120 -14.31 2.56 3.74
N TYR A 121 -14.80 3.75 3.41
CA TYR A 121 -14.89 4.20 2.03
C TYR A 121 -13.56 4.82 1.60
N TYR A 122 -12.88 4.13 0.71
CA TYR A 122 -11.65 4.58 0.09
C TYR A 122 -12.00 5.54 -1.08
N PRO A 123 -11.75 6.86 -0.97
CA PRO A 123 -12.11 7.78 -2.03
C PRO A 123 -11.31 7.47 -3.29
N ASP A 124 -11.95 7.61 -4.46
CA ASP A 124 -11.31 7.35 -5.76
C ASP A 124 -9.99 8.12 -5.92
N LEU A 125 -9.90 9.33 -5.37
CA LEU A 125 -8.70 10.17 -5.43
C LEU A 125 -7.48 9.51 -4.75
N ASP A 126 -7.66 8.90 -3.59
CA ASP A 126 -6.56 8.25 -2.87
C ASP A 126 -6.14 6.96 -3.57
N ARG A 127 -7.10 6.27 -4.20
CA ARG A 127 -6.80 5.14 -5.10
C ARG A 127 -5.89 5.55 -6.23
N GLU A 128 -6.20 6.64 -6.90
CA GLU A 128 -5.39 7.13 -8.01
C GLU A 128 -3.99 7.56 -7.55
N ARG A 129 -3.84 8.20 -6.38
CA ARG A 129 -2.51 8.50 -5.82
C ARG A 129 -1.72 7.23 -5.48
N TRP A 130 -2.37 6.23 -4.90
CA TRP A 130 -1.71 4.96 -4.59
C TRP A 130 -1.37 4.15 -5.83
N ASN A 131 -2.15 4.25 -6.92
CA ASN A 131 -1.78 3.69 -8.21
C ASN A 131 -0.40 4.23 -8.65
N MET A 132 -0.15 5.53 -8.49
CA MET A 132 1.14 6.13 -8.80
C MET A 132 2.29 5.58 -7.95
N VAL A 133 2.05 5.39 -6.64
CA VAL A 133 3.05 4.78 -5.75
C VAL A 133 3.41 3.35 -6.19
N TYR A 134 2.42 2.51 -6.47
CA TYR A 134 2.67 1.13 -6.89
C TYR A 134 3.29 1.06 -8.28
N LEU A 135 2.80 1.87 -9.22
CA LEU A 135 3.36 1.97 -10.56
C LEU A 135 4.86 2.31 -10.53
N GLY A 136 5.25 3.33 -9.78
CA GLY A 136 6.66 3.70 -9.64
C GLY A 136 7.53 2.56 -9.08
N LYS A 137 7.01 1.80 -8.10
CA LYS A 137 7.70 0.62 -7.55
C LYS A 137 7.83 -0.52 -8.57
N VAL A 138 6.82 -0.72 -9.43
CA VAL A 138 6.89 -1.72 -10.49
C VAL A 138 7.95 -1.33 -11.53
N LEU A 139 7.92 -0.09 -12.03
CA LEU A 139 8.90 0.41 -13.00
C LEU A 139 10.33 0.28 -12.48
N LYS A 140 10.58 0.72 -11.24
CA LYS A 140 11.90 0.56 -10.61
C LYS A 140 12.34 -0.91 -10.50
N SER A 141 11.41 -1.81 -10.22
CA SER A 141 11.73 -3.24 -10.13
C SER A 141 12.04 -3.85 -11.50
N ILE A 142 11.34 -3.41 -12.56
CA ILE A 142 11.62 -3.77 -13.96
C ILE A 142 13.04 -3.33 -14.34
N ASP A 143 13.42 -2.08 -14.04
CA ASP A 143 14.74 -1.56 -14.38
C ASP A 143 15.86 -2.35 -13.70
N ILE A 144 15.65 -2.74 -12.44
CA ILE A 144 16.60 -3.59 -11.72
C ILE A 144 16.68 -4.98 -12.40
N CYS A 145 15.55 -5.58 -12.79
CA CYS A 145 15.56 -6.86 -13.52
C CYS A 145 16.39 -6.76 -14.79
N LYS A 146 16.09 -5.77 -15.65
CA LYS A 146 16.78 -5.53 -16.92
C LYS A 146 18.27 -5.29 -16.71
N LYS A 147 18.63 -4.39 -15.78
CA LYS A 147 20.03 -4.08 -15.45
C LYS A 147 20.81 -5.33 -15.05
N TYR A 148 20.26 -6.15 -14.17
CA TYR A 148 20.99 -7.30 -13.65
C TYR A 148 21.00 -8.48 -14.62
N LEU A 149 19.96 -8.67 -15.44
CA LEU A 149 20.02 -9.64 -16.54
C LEU A 149 21.11 -9.28 -17.56
N SER A 150 21.28 -8.01 -17.91
CA SER A 150 22.34 -7.56 -18.82
C SER A 150 23.76 -7.67 -18.26
N ASN A 151 23.92 -7.91 -16.96
CA ASN A 151 25.21 -8.02 -16.27
C ASN A 151 25.40 -9.41 -15.63
N ASP A 152 24.71 -10.44 -16.14
CA ASP A 152 24.77 -11.83 -15.65
C ASP A 152 24.45 -12.00 -14.14
N GLY A 153 23.76 -11.02 -13.54
CA GLY A 153 23.38 -10.98 -12.13
C GLY A 153 22.05 -11.67 -11.83
N VAL A 154 21.88 -12.92 -12.27
CA VAL A 154 20.58 -13.62 -12.29
C VAL A 154 19.89 -13.71 -10.92
N TYR A 155 20.63 -13.89 -9.81
CA TYR A 155 20.03 -13.96 -8.47
C TYR A 155 19.42 -12.63 -8.03
N THR A 156 20.11 -11.52 -8.30
CA THR A 156 19.59 -10.18 -8.00
C THR A 156 18.41 -9.85 -8.91
N ALA A 157 18.47 -10.24 -10.19
CA ALA A 157 17.37 -10.10 -11.12
C ALA A 157 16.14 -10.90 -10.65
N TYR A 158 16.32 -12.12 -10.16
CA TYR A 158 15.23 -12.93 -9.62
C TYR A 158 14.58 -12.30 -8.39
N GLY A 159 15.39 -11.83 -7.43
CA GLY A 159 14.87 -11.11 -6.26
C GLY A 159 14.12 -9.82 -6.63
N ALA A 160 14.56 -9.13 -7.69
CA ALA A 160 13.84 -7.98 -8.23
C ALA A 160 12.54 -8.38 -8.96
N ALA A 161 12.53 -9.52 -9.65
CA ALA A 161 11.37 -10.04 -10.36
C ALA A 161 10.25 -10.43 -9.38
N VAL A 162 10.59 -11.09 -8.27
CA VAL A 162 9.65 -11.39 -7.17
C VAL A 162 9.01 -10.10 -6.64
N LYS A 163 9.81 -9.06 -6.41
CA LYS A 163 9.29 -7.74 -5.99
C LYS A 163 8.45 -7.08 -7.08
N CYS A 164 8.81 -7.28 -8.35
CA CYS A 164 8.08 -6.74 -9.49
C CYS A 164 6.66 -7.32 -9.55
N VAL A 165 6.51 -8.65 -9.51
CA VAL A 165 5.19 -9.30 -9.50
C VAL A 165 4.38 -8.92 -8.25
N GLU A 166 5.01 -8.78 -7.08
CA GLU A 166 4.32 -8.35 -5.86
C GLU A 166 3.80 -6.90 -5.96
N ASN A 167 4.64 -5.97 -6.45
CA ASN A 167 4.22 -4.59 -6.64
C ASN A 167 3.16 -4.46 -7.73
N TYR A 168 3.25 -5.26 -8.80
CA TYR A 168 2.24 -5.27 -9.86
C TYR A 168 0.91 -5.84 -9.36
N ALA A 169 0.93 -6.88 -8.53
CA ALA A 169 -0.29 -7.39 -7.90
C ALA A 169 -0.99 -6.30 -7.05
N ARG A 170 -0.22 -5.54 -6.25
CA ARG A 170 -0.75 -4.41 -5.47
C ARG A 170 -1.35 -3.34 -6.40
N LEU A 171 -0.65 -2.98 -7.47
CA LEU A 171 -1.15 -2.04 -8.47
C LEU A 171 -2.46 -2.54 -9.09
N HIS A 172 -2.52 -3.81 -9.52
CA HIS A 172 -3.68 -4.39 -10.18
C HIS A 172 -4.91 -4.47 -9.26
N VAL A 173 -4.72 -4.89 -8.01
CA VAL A 173 -5.78 -4.94 -6.99
C VAL A 173 -6.32 -3.54 -6.71
N ASN A 174 -5.43 -2.58 -6.45
CA ASN A 174 -5.83 -1.20 -6.15
C ASN A 174 -6.50 -0.54 -7.36
N TYR A 175 -5.96 -0.73 -8.57
CA TYR A 175 -6.54 -0.20 -9.80
C TYR A 175 -7.94 -0.78 -10.08
N SER A 176 -8.15 -2.05 -9.74
CA SER A 176 -9.45 -2.73 -9.88
C SER A 176 -10.48 -2.33 -8.81
N GLY A 177 -10.18 -1.35 -7.95
CA GLY A 177 -11.09 -0.83 -6.94
C GLY A 177 -11.10 -1.61 -5.62
N TYR A 178 -10.23 -2.61 -5.47
CA TYR A 178 -10.12 -3.40 -4.25
C TYR A 178 -9.08 -2.81 -3.29
N MET A 179 -9.31 -3.02 -2.00
CA MET A 179 -8.35 -2.63 -0.98
C MET A 179 -7.19 -3.63 -0.93
N ILE A 180 -5.96 -3.12 -0.91
CA ILE A 180 -4.77 -3.97 -0.78
C ILE A 180 -4.70 -4.55 0.62
N SER A 181 -4.70 -5.89 0.68
CA SER A 181 -4.38 -6.67 1.88
C SER A 181 -2.95 -7.23 1.81
N LYS A 182 -2.56 -8.01 2.83
CA LYS A 182 -1.30 -8.76 2.81
C LYS A 182 -1.24 -9.79 1.68
N ASP A 183 -2.40 -10.30 1.24
CA ASP A 183 -2.53 -11.34 0.20
C ASP A 183 -2.82 -10.77 -1.20
N ALA A 184 -2.32 -9.57 -1.49
CA ALA A 184 -2.55 -8.90 -2.77
C ALA A 184 -2.13 -9.75 -3.98
N MET A 185 -1.09 -10.57 -3.86
CA MET A 185 -0.64 -11.48 -4.91
C MET A 185 -1.70 -12.53 -5.24
N THR A 186 -2.20 -13.24 -4.23
CA THR A 186 -3.28 -14.24 -4.39
C THR A 186 -4.54 -13.62 -4.96
N MET A 187 -4.93 -12.44 -4.46
CA MET A 187 -6.08 -11.72 -4.98
C MET A 187 -5.91 -11.37 -6.46
N ALA A 188 -4.76 -10.80 -6.85
CA ALA A 188 -4.48 -10.47 -8.25
C ALA A 188 -4.47 -11.71 -9.16
N MET A 189 -3.91 -12.84 -8.70
CA MET A 189 -3.91 -14.09 -9.47
C MET A 189 -5.32 -14.67 -9.64
N ASN A 190 -6.21 -14.47 -8.67
CA ASN A 190 -7.61 -14.88 -8.80
C ASN A 190 -8.42 -13.95 -9.71
N LEU A 191 -8.01 -12.68 -9.85
CA LEU A 191 -8.63 -11.71 -10.74
C LEU A 191 -8.14 -11.83 -12.19
N ASN A 192 -6.94 -12.41 -12.42
CA ASN A 192 -6.32 -12.47 -13.74
C ASN A 192 -5.50 -13.77 -13.94
N ASP A 193 -6.04 -14.69 -14.74
CA ASP A 193 -5.40 -15.97 -15.07
C ASP A 193 -4.08 -15.82 -15.83
N SER A 194 -3.92 -14.78 -16.65
CA SER A 194 -2.65 -14.52 -17.35
C SER A 194 -1.57 -14.05 -16.37
N PHE A 195 -1.93 -13.25 -15.38
CA PHE A 195 -1.01 -12.88 -14.30
C PHE A 195 -0.65 -14.08 -13.44
N LYS A 196 -1.62 -14.96 -13.13
CA LYS A 196 -1.34 -16.22 -12.43
C LYS A 196 -0.31 -17.07 -13.18
N ARG A 197 -0.47 -17.27 -14.48
CA ARG A 197 0.52 -18.00 -15.31
C ARG A 197 1.90 -17.34 -15.26
N CYS A 198 1.97 -16.01 -15.38
CA CYS A 198 3.21 -15.26 -15.24
C CYS A 198 3.91 -15.52 -13.89
N VAL A 199 3.17 -15.57 -12.78
CA VAL A 199 3.73 -15.85 -11.45
C VAL A 199 4.17 -17.31 -11.31
N ASP A 200 3.33 -18.24 -11.77
CA ASP A 200 3.63 -19.68 -11.72
C ASP A 200 4.90 -20.00 -12.53
N GLU A 201 5.05 -19.41 -13.72
CA GLU A 201 6.27 -19.53 -14.54
C GLU A 201 7.49 -18.97 -13.81
N LEU A 202 7.38 -17.77 -13.22
CA LEU A 202 8.50 -17.17 -12.49
C LEU A 202 8.96 -18.04 -11.31
N PHE A 203 8.04 -18.61 -10.53
CA PHE A 203 8.38 -19.31 -9.28
C PHE A 203 8.71 -20.79 -9.47
N PHE A 204 8.06 -21.46 -10.42
CA PHE A 204 8.09 -22.92 -10.50
C PHE A 204 8.75 -23.44 -11.78
N TYR A 205 8.97 -22.60 -12.81
CA TYR A 205 9.69 -23.04 -14.00
C TYR A 205 11.21 -23.01 -13.77
N LYS A 206 11.81 -24.20 -13.63
CA LYS A 206 13.22 -24.35 -13.21
C LYS A 206 14.24 -24.48 -14.35
N GLN A 207 13.82 -24.51 -15.61
CA GLN A 207 14.79 -24.79 -16.69
C GLN A 207 15.68 -23.59 -17.02
N ASP A 208 15.11 -22.38 -17.02
CA ASP A 208 15.85 -21.16 -17.36
C ASP A 208 15.28 -19.96 -16.58
N THR A 209 15.95 -19.62 -15.48
CA THR A 209 15.55 -18.52 -14.60
C THR A 209 15.64 -17.17 -15.31
N ALA A 210 16.64 -16.94 -16.17
CA ALA A 210 16.80 -15.66 -16.86
C ALA A 210 15.65 -15.44 -17.84
N LYS A 211 15.26 -16.48 -18.58
CA LYS A 211 14.10 -16.46 -19.46
C LYS A 211 12.79 -16.27 -18.69
N ALA A 212 12.61 -16.93 -17.55
CA ALA A 212 11.43 -16.77 -16.71
C ALA A 212 11.29 -15.33 -16.18
N ILE A 213 12.41 -14.71 -15.74
CA ILE A 213 12.43 -13.30 -15.35
C ILE A 213 12.07 -12.41 -16.54
N GLY A 214 12.67 -12.64 -17.71
CA GLY A 214 12.39 -11.87 -18.92
C GLY A 214 10.92 -11.90 -19.32
N ALA A 215 10.31 -13.09 -19.34
CA ALA A 215 8.89 -13.26 -19.65
C ALA A 215 7.99 -12.54 -18.65
N ALA A 216 8.31 -12.60 -17.34
CA ALA A 216 7.54 -11.90 -16.32
C ALA A 216 7.63 -10.37 -16.47
N VAL A 217 8.83 -9.84 -16.75
CA VAL A 217 9.05 -8.42 -17.01
C VAL A 217 8.26 -7.98 -18.25
N GLU A 218 8.33 -8.74 -19.34
CA GLU A 218 7.62 -8.43 -20.59
C GLU A 218 6.10 -8.41 -20.40
N TYR A 219 5.54 -9.40 -19.70
CA TYR A 219 4.12 -9.44 -19.36
C TYR A 219 3.66 -8.21 -18.56
N ILE A 220 4.41 -7.86 -17.52
CA ILE A 220 4.08 -6.73 -16.63
C ILE A 220 4.22 -5.41 -17.39
N GLU A 221 5.29 -5.23 -18.17
CA GLU A 221 5.49 -4.03 -18.98
C GLU A 221 4.39 -3.85 -20.02
N GLY A 222 4.02 -4.92 -20.74
CA GLY A 222 2.91 -4.88 -21.69
C GLY A 222 1.60 -4.44 -21.02
N SER A 223 1.30 -5.03 -19.85
CA SER A 223 0.12 -4.68 -19.07
C SER A 223 0.12 -3.22 -18.60
N ILE A 224 1.28 -2.70 -18.19
CA ILE A 224 1.42 -1.29 -17.80
C ILE A 224 1.22 -0.40 -19.02
N ASP A 225 1.87 -0.70 -20.13
CA ASP A 225 1.83 0.08 -21.36
C ASP A 225 0.40 0.26 -21.90
N GLU A 226 -0.43 -0.78 -21.80
CA GLU A 226 -1.84 -0.74 -22.19
C GLU A 226 -2.68 0.17 -21.28
N ASN A 227 -2.33 0.26 -19.99
CA ASN A 227 -3.17 0.90 -18.97
C ASN A 227 -2.59 2.21 -18.41
N ILE A 228 -1.38 2.61 -18.81
CA ILE A 228 -0.62 3.70 -18.18
C ILE A 228 -1.37 5.05 -18.18
N ARG A 229 -2.17 5.34 -19.21
CA ARG A 229 -3.01 6.56 -19.26
C ARG A 229 -4.05 6.59 -18.14
N ASN A 230 -4.64 5.44 -17.82
CA ASN A 230 -5.66 5.33 -16.79
C ASN A 230 -5.01 5.24 -15.40
N THR A 231 -3.93 4.47 -15.28
CA THR A 231 -3.18 4.33 -14.02
C THR A 231 -2.58 5.65 -13.55
N ALA A 232 -2.11 6.49 -14.49
CA ALA A 232 -1.54 7.80 -14.22
C ALA A 232 -2.51 8.97 -14.48
N SER A 233 -3.82 8.71 -14.53
CA SER A 233 -4.85 9.71 -14.85
C SER A 233 -4.76 10.96 -13.97
N ILE A 234 -4.56 10.78 -12.66
CA ILE A 234 -4.43 11.89 -11.70
C ILE A 234 -3.28 12.83 -12.03
N LEU A 235 -2.13 12.29 -12.43
CA LEU A 235 -0.97 13.09 -12.83
C LEU A 235 -1.24 13.80 -14.17
N ILE A 236 -1.80 13.08 -15.13
CA ILE A 236 -2.13 13.64 -16.45
C ILE A 236 -3.14 14.78 -16.33
N ASN A 237 -4.19 14.60 -15.53
CA ASN A 237 -5.20 15.63 -15.29
C ASN A 237 -4.60 16.82 -14.54
N TYR A 238 -3.78 16.58 -13.51
CA TYR A 238 -3.04 17.63 -12.82
C TYR A 238 -2.19 18.47 -13.78
N MET A 239 -1.43 17.82 -14.66
CA MET A 239 -0.58 18.51 -15.63
C MET A 239 -1.41 19.34 -16.63
N ARG A 240 -2.56 18.82 -17.08
CA ARG A 240 -3.50 19.58 -17.94
C ARG A 240 -4.08 20.80 -17.24
N GLU A 241 -4.42 20.67 -15.95
CA GLU A 241 -4.97 21.78 -15.17
C GLU A 241 -3.93 22.88 -14.90
N LYS A 242 -2.65 22.50 -14.71
CA LYS A 242 -1.56 23.46 -14.52
C LYS A 242 -1.16 24.17 -15.81
N ASP A 243 -1.27 23.48 -16.95
CA ASP A 243 -0.98 24.00 -18.30
C ASP A 243 0.38 24.71 -18.41
N CYS A 244 1.41 24.11 -17.83
CA CYS A 244 2.76 24.66 -17.81
C CYS A 244 3.85 23.59 -17.78
N PHE A 245 5.11 24.01 -17.94
CA PHE A 245 6.27 23.14 -17.81
C PHE A 245 6.52 22.80 -16.34
N LEU A 246 6.41 21.52 -16.00
CA LEU A 246 6.57 21.01 -14.65
C LEU A 246 7.77 20.08 -14.54
N SER A 247 8.64 20.33 -13.57
CA SER A 247 9.66 19.35 -13.19
C SER A 247 9.10 18.31 -12.22
N THR A 248 9.85 17.23 -12.02
CA THR A 248 9.55 16.23 -10.99
C THR A 248 9.41 16.86 -9.61
N GLU A 249 10.23 17.87 -9.29
CA GLU A 249 10.21 18.54 -7.98
C GLU A 249 9.01 19.48 -7.85
N ASP A 250 8.59 20.15 -8.93
CA ASP A 250 7.37 20.98 -8.94
C ASP A 250 6.14 20.12 -8.59
N ILE A 251 6.03 18.94 -9.20
CA ILE A 251 4.91 18.02 -8.98
C ILE A 251 4.97 17.43 -7.57
N LYS A 252 6.16 17.00 -7.13
CA LYS A 252 6.36 16.37 -5.82
C LYS A 252 5.97 17.30 -4.66
N ASN A 253 6.23 18.60 -4.78
CA ASN A 253 5.92 19.57 -3.74
C ASN A 253 4.46 20.05 -3.73
N ASP A 254 3.65 19.66 -4.71
CA ASP A 254 2.23 19.97 -4.70
C ASP A 254 1.49 19.16 -3.62
N LYS A 255 0.51 19.79 -2.96
CA LYS A 255 -0.34 19.18 -1.93
C LYS A 255 -1.02 17.88 -2.41
N LEU A 256 -1.21 17.72 -3.72
CA LEU A 256 -1.78 16.53 -4.32
C LEU A 256 -0.88 15.30 -4.18
N PHE A 257 0.45 15.48 -4.09
CA PHE A 257 1.45 14.40 -4.16
C PHE A 257 2.46 14.37 -3.00
N VAL A 258 2.68 15.47 -2.28
CA VAL A 258 3.78 15.65 -1.29
C VAL A 258 3.92 14.56 -0.23
N ASN A 259 2.82 13.91 0.13
CA ASN A 259 2.80 12.89 1.17
C ASN A 259 2.83 11.45 0.64
N TYR A 260 3.08 11.28 -0.66
CA TYR A 260 3.12 9.99 -1.33
C TYR A 260 4.52 9.75 -1.88
N ASP A 261 5.09 8.59 -1.54
CA ASP A 261 6.38 8.14 -2.05
C ASP A 261 6.23 7.65 -3.50
N ILE A 262 6.10 8.60 -4.43
CA ILE A 262 5.90 8.37 -5.86
C ILE A 262 7.23 8.54 -6.58
N ALA A 263 7.65 7.53 -7.33
CA ALA A 263 8.79 7.61 -8.23
C ALA A 263 8.41 8.38 -9.51
N LEU A 264 8.21 9.70 -9.36
CA LEU A 264 7.64 10.57 -10.40
C LEU A 264 8.48 10.59 -11.69
N GLU A 265 9.81 10.67 -11.58
CA GLU A 265 10.68 10.70 -12.75
C GLU A 265 10.54 9.42 -13.60
N ASP A 266 10.45 8.25 -12.97
CA ASP A 266 10.26 6.97 -13.67
C ASP A 266 8.90 6.95 -14.42
N ILE A 267 7.85 7.47 -13.78
CA ILE A 267 6.50 7.52 -14.39
C ILE A 267 6.44 8.55 -15.52
N LEU A 268 7.03 9.73 -15.34
CA LEU A 268 7.07 10.78 -16.36
C LEU A 268 7.87 10.33 -17.58
N ASN A 269 9.02 9.68 -17.39
CA ASN A 269 9.79 9.10 -18.49
C ASN A 269 8.97 8.03 -19.22
N LYS A 270 8.27 7.15 -18.51
CA LYS A 270 7.41 6.15 -19.14
C LYS A 270 6.26 6.78 -19.93
N LEU A 271 5.61 7.82 -19.40
CA LEU A 271 4.56 8.57 -20.11
C LEU A 271 5.10 9.24 -21.38
N TRP A 272 6.32 9.79 -21.32
CA TRP A 272 6.99 10.40 -22.45
C TRP A 272 7.35 9.36 -23.52
N GLU A 273 7.92 8.21 -23.16
CA GLU A 273 8.21 7.10 -24.07
C GLU A 273 6.95 6.62 -24.81
N LYS A 274 5.78 6.67 -24.14
CA LYS A 274 4.48 6.32 -24.73
C LYS A 274 3.80 7.49 -25.48
N ASN A 275 4.50 8.61 -25.68
CA ASN A 275 3.99 9.81 -26.34
C ASN A 275 2.69 10.35 -25.72
N ILE A 276 2.54 10.23 -24.40
CA ILE A 276 1.37 10.73 -23.65
C ILE A 276 1.63 12.17 -23.20
N ILE A 277 2.88 12.47 -22.85
CA ILE A 277 3.37 13.79 -22.47
C ILE A 277 4.60 14.13 -23.32
N LYS A 278 4.98 15.41 -23.31
CA LYS A 278 6.20 15.92 -23.92
C LYS A 278 7.24 16.22 -22.85
N LYS A 279 8.50 16.25 -23.28
CA LYS A 279 9.68 16.52 -22.45
C LYS A 279 10.49 17.64 -23.07
N ASP A 280 10.90 18.59 -22.25
CA ASP A 280 11.83 19.67 -22.60
C ASP A 280 12.81 19.91 -21.43
N SER A 281 13.60 20.98 -21.51
CA SER A 281 14.55 21.37 -20.49
C SER A 281 14.43 22.85 -20.13
N ARG A 282 14.58 23.19 -18.85
CA ARG A 282 14.71 24.58 -18.38
C ARG A 282 16.05 24.78 -17.66
N ASP A 283 16.57 26.00 -17.72
CA ASP A 283 17.80 26.35 -17.01
C ASP A 283 17.55 26.45 -15.51
N TYR A 284 18.31 25.68 -14.73
CA TYR A 284 18.40 25.83 -13.28
C TYR A 284 19.52 26.82 -12.95
N LYS A 285 19.16 27.94 -12.33
CA LYS A 285 20.07 29.08 -12.11
C LYS A 285 20.38 29.30 -10.63
N THR A 286 21.59 29.76 -10.33
CA THR A 286 21.94 30.33 -9.02
C THR A 286 21.26 31.68 -8.80
N GLU A 287 21.30 32.18 -7.55
CA GLU A 287 20.78 33.50 -7.19
C GLU A 287 21.39 34.65 -8.01
N ASP A 288 22.65 34.52 -8.47
CA ASP A 288 23.32 35.49 -9.35
C ASP A 288 22.99 35.31 -10.85
N GLY A 289 22.03 34.42 -11.18
CA GLY A 289 21.49 34.22 -12.53
C GLY A 289 22.32 33.32 -13.45
N LYS A 290 23.41 32.72 -12.97
CA LYS A 290 24.22 31.78 -13.75
C LYS A 290 23.55 30.42 -13.85
N VAL A 291 23.54 29.84 -15.05
CA VAL A 291 23.01 28.49 -15.28
C VAL A 291 23.97 27.46 -14.68
N LEU A 292 23.46 26.61 -13.79
CA LEU A 292 24.19 25.44 -13.27
C LEU A 292 23.89 24.19 -14.07
N PHE A 293 22.61 23.88 -14.25
CA PHE A 293 22.15 22.64 -14.87
C PHE A 293 20.95 22.90 -15.76
N LYS A 294 20.64 21.95 -16.63
CA LYS A 294 19.36 21.88 -17.32
C LYS A 294 18.49 20.85 -16.62
N GLU A 295 17.35 21.28 -16.12
CA GLU A 295 16.37 20.42 -15.46
C GLU A 295 15.37 19.90 -16.50
N ASN A 296 15.04 18.61 -16.44
CA ASN A 296 13.96 18.04 -17.24
C ASN A 296 12.61 18.61 -16.80
N VAL A 297 11.82 19.04 -17.76
CA VAL A 297 10.44 19.47 -17.53
C VAL A 297 9.49 18.78 -18.50
N TYR A 298 8.27 18.58 -18.04
CA TYR A 298 7.24 17.83 -18.74
C TYR A 298 5.97 18.65 -18.87
N PHE A 299 5.24 18.43 -19.96
CA PHE A 299 4.00 19.14 -20.28
C PHE A 299 3.13 18.31 -21.23
N ILE A 300 1.87 18.71 -21.42
CA ILE A 300 0.90 18.06 -22.32
C ILE A 300 0.67 18.95 -23.55
#